data_AF-W4HCH1-F1
#
_entry.id   AF-W4HCH1-F1
#
_cell.length_a   1.000
_cell.length_b   1.000
_cell.length_c   1.000
_cell.angle_alpha   90.00
_cell.angle_beta   90.00
_cell.angle_gamma   90.00
#
_symmetry.space_group_name_H-M   'P 1'
#
loop_
_entity.id
_entity.type
_entity.pdbx_description
1 polymer ?
#
loop_
_entity_poly.entity_id
_entity_poly.type
_entity_poly.pdbx_seq_one_letter_code
_entity_poly.pdbx_strand_id
1 'polypeptide(L)'
;MLKAWDEATKHQRKALLDEFAGRYRDAHMFETTVDLDEDLGSSAGLYLSRIVSWLRLNCTDGDGLTQHIHAVAVFLRGHYVQEFVEMEGVPVLLYVLSFPTHAVTDADCAAVIHLLQTLGRCGRSFKEYISHCGGERSVVQCCIARSPRVSCDSELLLTSHAMLLEQCSGNPNSTTATFAALHLLLDSNHVSLVRMASQIVCELVSTKSPHYDARVIERIWDLVPTAITLLGNDSVKVQYDALELVHILLHDSSNHHALCTELLRWLRDAAVKPDHNLPKTADEFYEVECFMHAKSHVVRICHCLDSILLHCPPFAATIIGLHGVDALVYVVLASTEGSVKWQAACFTLLRLCVTHEGTYGVLAETCQHSTSFVRDILSDTAQLTTTKDTHEIELDTCMEMLVGDAAHQSTIWRHLYNQKWPLRPVVMLERDDEYDDHTLETLAAQVEATITPVRQDFAFEDGLLADETSPPQHGDHYYIQKLHTHFQKYRRPVQEAAHNHA
;
A
#
# COMPACT_ATOMS: atom_id res chain seq x y z
N MET A 1 -32.11 33.10 25.64
CA MET A 1 -30.82 32.51 25.24
C MET A 1 -29.78 33.58 24.88
N LEU A 2 -29.99 34.39 23.83
CA LEU A 2 -29.01 35.40 23.37
C LEU A 2 -28.55 36.39 24.44
N LYS A 3 -29.48 36.99 25.20
CA LYS A 3 -29.13 37.89 26.31
C LYS A 3 -28.23 37.21 27.36
N ALA A 4 -28.54 35.96 27.71
CA ALA A 4 -27.74 35.19 28.65
C ALA A 4 -26.34 34.88 28.09
N TRP A 5 -26.21 34.65 26.79
CA TRP A 5 -24.92 34.48 26.13
C TRP A 5 -24.06 35.74 26.16
N ASP A 6 -24.64 36.89 25.81
CA ASP A 6 -23.92 38.16 25.74
C ASP A 6 -23.42 38.61 27.12
N GLU A 7 -24.22 38.38 28.17
CA GLU A 7 -23.88 38.71 29.57
C GLU A 7 -23.00 37.65 30.26
N ALA A 8 -22.81 36.47 29.65
CA ALA A 8 -22.10 35.35 30.26
C ALA A 8 -20.56 35.48 30.22
N THR A 9 -19.93 35.02 31.30
CA THR A 9 -18.49 34.75 31.38
C THR A 9 -18.07 33.55 30.51
N LYS A 10 -16.76 33.35 30.30
CA LYS A 10 -16.21 32.19 29.54
C LYS A 10 -16.78 30.85 30.04
N HIS A 11 -16.82 30.66 31.36
CA HIS A 11 -17.33 29.43 31.99
C HIS A 11 -18.85 29.28 31.84
N GLN A 12 -19.60 30.37 31.98
CA GLN A 12 -21.05 30.34 31.78
C GLN A 12 -21.42 30.02 30.33
N ARG A 13 -20.69 30.56 29.34
CA ARG A 13 -20.92 30.23 27.93
C ARG A 13 -20.68 28.76 27.63
N LYS A 14 -19.64 28.14 28.21
CA LYS A 14 -19.45 26.68 28.12
C LYS A 14 -20.64 25.90 28.65
N ALA A 15 -21.12 26.27 29.84
CA ALA A 15 -22.30 25.61 30.44
C ALA A 15 -23.55 25.79 29.57
N LEU A 16 -23.75 26.97 28.96
CA LEU A 16 -24.84 27.22 28.02
C LEU A 16 -24.74 26.36 26.75
N LEU A 17 -23.53 26.15 26.23
CA LEU A 17 -23.29 25.25 25.09
C LEU A 17 -23.57 23.79 25.45
N ASP A 18 -23.12 23.34 26.61
CA ASP A 18 -23.39 21.97 27.10
C ASP A 18 -24.89 21.73 27.32
N GLU A 19 -25.61 22.69 27.92
CA GLU A 19 -27.06 22.62 28.08
C GLU A 19 -27.77 22.57 26.72
N PHE A 20 -27.36 23.43 25.80
CA PHE A 20 -27.91 23.47 24.44
C PHE A 20 -27.68 22.14 23.71
N ALA A 21 -26.44 21.65 23.64
CA ALA A 21 -26.14 20.38 22.99
C ALA A 21 -26.83 19.19 23.68
N GLY A 22 -26.95 19.23 25.02
CA GLY A 22 -27.66 18.23 25.81
C GLY A 22 -29.16 18.17 25.48
N ARG A 23 -29.81 19.32 25.29
CA ARG A 23 -31.24 19.40 24.94
C ARG A 23 -31.57 18.68 23.64
N TYR A 24 -30.67 18.71 22.65
CA TYR A 24 -30.89 18.13 21.32
C TYR A 24 -30.15 16.81 21.10
N ARG A 25 -29.62 16.18 22.16
CA ARG A 25 -28.82 14.95 22.07
C ARG A 25 -29.64 13.74 21.63
N ASP A 26 -30.85 13.58 22.16
CA ASP A 26 -31.68 12.39 21.98
C ASP A 26 -32.62 12.46 20.76
N ALA A 27 -32.61 13.58 20.03
CA ALA A 27 -33.34 13.72 18.76
C ALA A 27 -32.87 12.72 17.68
N HIS A 28 -31.84 11.92 17.95
CA HIS A 28 -31.38 10.78 17.13
C HIS A 28 -32.19 9.50 17.31
N MET A 29 -32.85 9.30 18.46
CA MET A 29 -33.50 8.02 18.79
C MET A 29 -34.91 7.90 18.21
N PHE A 30 -35.47 9.02 17.77
CA PHE A 30 -36.77 9.15 17.15
C PHE A 30 -36.52 9.99 15.91
N GLU A 31 -36.97 9.59 14.72
CA GLU A 31 -36.73 10.24 13.40
C GLU A 31 -37.30 11.68 13.28
N THR A 32 -37.36 12.43 14.37
CA THR A 32 -37.68 13.85 14.46
C THR A 32 -36.45 14.68 14.11
N THR A 33 -36.52 15.37 12.97
CA THR A 33 -35.61 16.46 12.61
C THR A 33 -35.57 17.50 13.75
N VAL A 34 -34.38 17.98 14.10
CA VAL A 34 -34.21 19.04 15.11
C VAL A 34 -34.74 20.35 14.52
N ASP A 35 -35.94 20.76 14.92
CA ASP A 35 -36.54 22.02 14.50
C ASP A 35 -36.15 23.15 15.48
N LEU A 36 -35.01 23.79 15.21
CA LEU A 36 -34.55 24.92 16.02
C LEU A 36 -35.40 26.18 15.79
N ASP A 37 -36.13 26.27 14.69
CA ASP A 37 -37.00 27.41 14.42
C ASP A 37 -38.25 27.34 15.31
N GLU A 38 -38.77 26.14 15.63
CA GLU A 38 -39.84 25.98 16.63
C GLU A 38 -39.38 26.44 18.02
N ASP A 39 -38.18 26.03 18.44
CA ASP A 39 -37.69 26.26 19.80
C ASP A 39 -37.08 27.66 20.02
N LEU A 40 -36.42 28.22 19.01
CA LEU A 40 -35.64 29.46 19.11
C LEU A 40 -36.15 30.57 18.18
N GLY A 41 -37.00 30.24 17.22
CA GLY A 41 -37.46 31.16 16.19
C GLY A 41 -36.31 31.83 15.44
N SER A 42 -36.51 33.09 15.08
CA SER A 42 -35.51 33.91 14.38
C SER A 42 -34.21 34.15 15.16
N SER A 43 -34.12 33.73 16.43
CA SER A 43 -32.91 33.85 17.24
C SER A 43 -31.89 32.74 16.99
N ALA A 44 -32.27 31.64 16.33
CA ALA A 44 -31.38 30.50 16.09
C ALA A 44 -30.13 30.90 15.28
N GLY A 45 -30.31 31.55 14.13
CA GLY A 45 -29.20 32.01 13.29
C GLY A 45 -28.29 33.04 13.98
N LEU A 46 -28.86 33.91 14.82
CA LEU A 46 -28.07 34.84 15.64
C LEU A 46 -27.24 34.10 16.69
N TYR A 47 -27.80 33.05 17.30
CA TYR A 47 -27.08 32.23 18.25
C TYR A 47 -25.92 31.48 17.58
N LEU A 48 -26.16 30.87 16.42
CA LEU A 48 -25.12 30.26 15.60
C LEU A 48 -23.99 31.26 15.29
N SER A 49 -24.33 32.48 14.85
CA SER A 49 -23.36 33.54 14.59
C SER A 49 -22.46 33.85 15.79
N ARG A 50 -23.03 33.85 17.01
CA ARG A 50 -22.24 34.09 18.23
C ARG A 50 -21.35 32.91 18.61
N ILE A 51 -21.82 31.68 18.38
CA ILE A 51 -21.02 30.46 18.59
C ILE A 51 -19.82 30.44 17.64
N VAL A 52 -20.04 30.67 16.33
CA VAL A 52 -18.97 30.69 15.32
C VAL A 52 -17.97 31.80 15.60
N SER A 53 -18.45 33.01 15.93
CA SER A 53 -17.58 34.14 16.28
C SER A 53 -16.73 33.86 17.52
N TRP A 54 -17.30 33.20 18.54
CA TRP A 54 -16.57 32.87 19.75
C TRP A 54 -15.53 31.78 19.51
N LEU A 55 -15.87 30.73 18.74
CA LEU A 55 -14.94 29.68 18.29
C LEU A 55 -13.73 30.29 17.57
N ARG A 56 -13.96 31.21 16.64
CA ARG A 56 -12.92 31.88 15.85
C ARG A 56 -11.94 32.68 16.71
N LEU A 57 -12.43 33.34 17.76
CA LEU A 57 -11.65 34.35 18.48
C LEU A 57 -11.08 33.88 19.82
N ASN A 58 -11.66 32.83 20.44
CA ASN A 58 -11.42 32.57 21.87
C ASN A 58 -11.13 31.09 22.22
N CYS A 59 -11.14 30.19 21.24
CA CYS A 59 -10.89 28.75 21.48
C CYS A 59 -9.50 28.29 21.02
N THR A 60 -8.57 29.21 20.73
CA THR A 60 -7.22 28.87 20.25
C THR A 60 -6.36 28.13 21.27
N ASP A 61 -6.73 28.18 22.55
CA ASP A 61 -6.16 27.41 23.66
C ASP A 61 -6.86 26.06 23.89
N GLY A 62 -7.86 25.71 23.07
CA GLY A 62 -8.67 24.50 23.21
C GLY A 62 -9.83 24.61 24.20
N ASP A 63 -9.88 25.69 24.98
CA ASP A 63 -10.74 25.76 26.14
C ASP A 63 -12.21 25.96 25.76
N GLY A 64 -12.98 24.87 25.81
CA GLY A 64 -14.40 24.86 25.41
C GLY A 64 -14.65 24.42 23.98
N LEU A 65 -13.63 23.91 23.30
CA LEU A 65 -13.74 23.48 21.92
C LEU A 65 -14.78 22.36 21.74
N THR A 66 -14.76 21.33 22.58
CA THR A 66 -15.72 20.22 22.55
C THR A 66 -17.16 20.71 22.62
N GLN A 67 -17.44 21.67 23.52
CA GLN A 67 -18.76 22.29 23.65
C GLN A 67 -19.21 22.99 22.37
N HIS A 68 -18.30 23.72 21.71
CA HIS A 68 -18.61 24.39 20.45
C HIS A 68 -18.88 23.40 19.34
N ILE A 69 -18.06 22.36 19.21
CA ILE A 69 -18.22 21.32 18.19
C ILE A 69 -19.59 20.66 18.33
N HIS A 70 -19.98 20.28 19.56
CA HIS A 70 -21.30 19.69 19.82
C HIS A 70 -22.45 20.65 19.49
N ALA A 71 -22.34 21.93 19.85
CA ALA A 71 -23.37 22.90 19.53
C ALA A 71 -23.48 23.15 18.01
N VAL A 72 -22.36 23.28 17.30
CA VAL A 72 -22.36 23.39 15.82
C VAL A 72 -22.98 22.16 15.18
N ALA A 73 -22.71 20.95 15.71
CA ALA A 73 -23.32 19.72 15.23
C ALA A 73 -24.85 19.75 15.27
N VAL A 74 -25.44 20.37 16.30
CA VAL A 74 -26.90 20.54 16.39
C VAL A 74 -27.42 21.44 15.27
N PHE A 75 -26.76 22.57 15.01
CA PHE A 75 -27.17 23.50 13.95
C PHE A 75 -27.08 22.89 12.55
N LEU A 76 -26.01 22.15 12.24
CA LEU A 76 -25.86 21.52 10.93
C LEU A 76 -26.90 20.42 10.69
N ARG A 77 -27.47 19.83 11.75
CA ARG A 77 -28.58 18.87 11.66
C ARG A 77 -29.93 19.55 11.47
N GLY A 78 -30.13 20.75 12.04
CA GLY A 78 -31.37 21.52 11.98
C GLY A 78 -31.49 22.46 10.79
N HIS A 79 -30.85 22.14 9.65
CA HIS A 79 -30.90 22.90 8.38
C HIS A 79 -30.12 24.23 8.28
N TYR A 80 -29.30 24.63 9.26
CA TYR A 80 -28.51 25.88 9.23
C TYR A 80 -27.18 25.78 8.46
N VAL A 81 -27.11 24.88 7.49
CA VAL A 81 -25.88 24.60 6.72
C VAL A 81 -25.47 25.81 5.89
N GLN A 82 -26.45 26.49 5.28
CA GLN A 82 -26.20 27.64 4.42
C GLN A 82 -25.69 28.84 5.24
N GLU A 83 -26.37 29.16 6.34
CA GLU A 83 -26.00 30.23 7.26
C GLU A 83 -24.61 29.99 7.85
N PHE A 84 -24.30 28.75 8.22
CA PHE A 84 -22.96 28.40 8.72
C PHE A 84 -21.87 28.69 7.69
N VAL A 85 -22.11 28.37 6.42
CA VAL A 85 -21.17 28.63 5.32
C VAL A 85 -21.03 30.13 5.06
N GLU A 86 -22.14 30.88 5.03
CA GLU A 86 -22.14 32.35 4.86
C GLU A 86 -21.40 33.09 5.98
N MET A 87 -21.31 32.49 7.16
CA MET A 87 -20.54 32.99 8.30
C MET A 87 -19.06 32.58 8.29
N GLU A 88 -18.55 32.05 7.18
CA GLU A 88 -17.18 31.53 7.05
C GLU A 88 -16.91 30.39 8.06
N GLY A 89 -17.93 29.58 8.37
CA GLY A 89 -17.83 28.51 9.35
C GLY A 89 -16.86 27.40 8.92
N VAL A 90 -16.76 27.11 7.62
CA VAL A 90 -15.82 26.08 7.09
C VAL A 90 -14.36 26.46 7.37
N PRO A 91 -13.85 27.65 6.98
CA PRO A 91 -12.51 28.08 7.39
C PRO A 91 -12.25 28.03 8.89
N VAL A 92 -13.25 28.34 9.73
CA VAL A 92 -13.12 28.24 11.18
C VAL A 92 -12.91 26.79 11.63
N LEU A 93 -13.65 25.83 11.09
CA LEU A 93 -13.44 24.40 11.35
C LEU A 93 -12.06 23.93 10.89
N LEU A 94 -11.62 24.33 9.70
CA LEU A 94 -10.30 23.99 9.20
C LEU A 94 -9.18 24.59 10.06
N TYR A 95 -9.38 25.80 10.58
CA TYR A 95 -8.44 26.44 11.49
C TYR A 95 -8.30 25.68 12.82
N VAL A 96 -9.39 25.10 13.35
CA VAL A 96 -9.33 24.22 14.54
C VAL A 96 -8.41 23.03 14.32
N LEU A 97 -8.43 22.41 13.12
CA LEU A 97 -7.55 21.28 12.79
C LEU A 97 -6.06 21.65 12.80
N SER A 98 -5.75 22.94 12.65
CA SER A 98 -4.38 23.48 12.70
C SER A 98 -3.89 23.82 14.11
N PHE A 99 -4.74 23.68 15.13
CA PHE A 99 -4.35 23.97 16.52
C PHE A 99 -3.21 23.04 16.98
N PRO A 100 -2.33 23.52 17.87
CA PRO A 100 -1.29 22.70 18.46
C PRO A 100 -1.87 21.44 19.11
N THR A 101 -1.15 20.32 19.01
CA THR A 101 -1.63 19.01 19.50
C THR A 101 -1.85 18.91 21.01
N HIS A 102 -1.37 19.89 21.79
CA HIS A 102 -1.65 19.98 23.22
C HIS A 102 -2.92 20.79 23.55
N ALA A 103 -3.44 21.56 22.60
CA ALA A 103 -4.63 22.39 22.76
C ALA A 103 -5.90 21.66 22.32
N VAL A 104 -5.82 20.67 21.44
CA VAL A 104 -7.00 19.99 20.87
C VAL A 104 -6.81 18.48 20.90
N THR A 105 -7.87 17.76 21.29
CA THR A 105 -7.85 16.29 21.37
C THR A 105 -8.08 15.65 20.00
N ASP A 106 -7.67 14.38 19.86
CA ASP A 106 -7.92 13.62 18.63
C ASP A 106 -9.42 13.41 18.38
N ALA A 107 -10.22 13.29 19.44
CA ALA A 107 -11.68 13.19 19.38
C ALA A 107 -12.32 14.49 18.87
N ASP A 108 -11.85 15.65 19.34
CA ASP A 108 -12.31 16.94 18.84
C ASP A 108 -11.98 17.10 17.35
N CYS A 109 -10.78 16.69 16.93
CA CYS A 109 -10.41 16.70 15.51
C CYS A 109 -11.29 15.77 14.68
N ALA A 110 -11.52 14.53 15.13
CA ALA A 110 -12.41 13.60 14.46
C ALA A 110 -13.83 14.18 14.33
N ALA A 111 -14.34 14.80 15.39
CA ALA A 111 -15.65 15.45 15.39
C ALA A 111 -15.71 16.65 14.42
N VAL A 112 -14.67 17.47 14.35
CA VAL A 112 -14.57 18.55 13.34
C VAL A 112 -14.58 17.99 11.91
N ILE A 113 -13.85 16.91 11.65
CA ILE A 113 -13.83 16.27 10.33
C ILE A 113 -15.21 15.68 10.00
N HIS A 114 -15.92 15.11 10.98
CA HIS A 114 -17.30 14.69 10.82
C HIS A 114 -18.25 15.85 10.45
N LEU A 115 -18.07 17.04 11.04
CA LEU A 115 -18.85 18.22 10.64
C LEU A 115 -18.59 18.59 9.18
N LEU A 116 -17.33 18.56 8.73
CA LEU A 116 -16.98 18.79 7.33
C LEU A 116 -17.61 17.75 6.40
N GLN A 117 -17.66 16.48 6.81
CA GLN A 117 -18.37 15.43 6.07
C GLN A 117 -19.88 15.73 6.01
N THR A 118 -20.52 16.11 7.12
CA THR A 118 -21.93 16.49 7.13
C THR A 118 -22.22 17.59 6.10
N LEU A 119 -21.38 18.63 6.05
CA LEU A 119 -21.47 19.70 5.06
C LEU A 119 -21.29 19.16 3.63
N GLY A 120 -20.28 18.33 3.40
CA GLY A 120 -20.03 17.71 2.08
C GLY A 120 -21.20 16.86 1.57
N ARG A 121 -21.91 16.17 2.47
CA ARG A 121 -23.10 15.36 2.14
C ARG A 121 -24.30 16.18 1.72
N CYS A 122 -24.37 17.46 2.10
CA CYS A 122 -25.45 18.36 1.71
C CYS A 122 -25.43 18.69 0.21
N GLY A 123 -24.31 18.47 -0.49
CA GLY A 123 -24.26 18.59 -1.94
C GLY A 123 -22.88 18.98 -2.48
N ARG A 124 -22.77 18.90 -3.81
CA ARG A 124 -21.52 19.16 -4.53
C ARG A 124 -20.95 20.55 -4.28
N SER A 125 -21.79 21.59 -4.21
CA SER A 125 -21.35 22.97 -3.96
C SER A 125 -20.60 23.12 -2.63
N PHE A 126 -21.04 22.40 -1.59
CA PHE A 126 -20.37 22.39 -0.29
C PHE A 126 -19.03 21.65 -0.33
N LYS A 127 -18.94 20.53 -1.04
CA LYS A 127 -17.65 19.84 -1.28
C LYS A 127 -16.67 20.75 -2.02
N GLU A 128 -17.13 21.43 -3.07
CA GLU A 128 -16.31 22.37 -3.83
C GLU A 128 -15.81 23.54 -2.95
N TYR A 129 -16.66 24.06 -2.06
CA TYR A 129 -16.27 25.10 -1.11
C TYR A 129 -15.26 24.60 -0.06
N ILE A 130 -15.47 23.41 0.52
CA ILE A 130 -14.52 22.78 1.45
C ILE A 130 -13.15 22.64 0.78
N SER A 131 -13.11 22.16 -0.46
CA SER A 131 -11.87 22.00 -1.22
C SER A 131 -11.22 23.35 -1.54
N HIS A 132 -12.01 24.36 -1.92
CA HIS A 132 -11.53 25.73 -2.13
C HIS A 132 -10.87 26.33 -0.88
N CYS A 133 -11.39 26.01 0.31
CA CYS A 133 -10.82 26.42 1.58
C CYS A 133 -9.60 25.58 2.01
N GLY A 134 -9.18 24.57 1.23
CA GLY A 134 -8.05 23.70 1.54
C GLY A 134 -8.38 22.57 2.53
N GLY A 135 -9.60 22.03 2.46
CA GLY A 135 -10.09 21.00 3.38
C GLY A 135 -9.21 19.75 3.44
N GLU A 136 -8.88 19.17 2.29
CA GLU A 136 -8.09 17.94 2.18
C GLU A 136 -6.69 18.14 2.79
N ARG A 137 -6.04 19.26 2.44
CA ARG A 137 -4.73 19.62 2.98
C ARG A 137 -4.77 19.80 4.49
N SER A 138 -5.80 20.46 5.02
CA SER A 138 -5.94 20.72 6.46
C SER A 138 -6.14 19.41 7.25
N VAL A 139 -6.95 18.50 6.72
CA VAL A 139 -7.17 17.17 7.30
C VAL A 139 -5.86 16.36 7.32
N VAL A 140 -5.14 16.33 6.20
CA VAL A 140 -3.85 15.61 6.12
C VAL A 140 -2.80 16.22 7.05
N GLN A 141 -2.67 17.54 7.11
CA GLN A 141 -1.74 18.21 8.02
C GLN A 141 -2.08 17.93 9.49
N CYS A 142 -3.37 17.88 9.83
CA CYS A 142 -3.84 17.51 11.16
C CYS A 142 -3.43 16.07 11.53
N CYS A 143 -3.54 15.13 10.59
CA CYS A 143 -3.10 13.74 10.78
C CYS A 143 -1.57 13.66 10.97
N ILE A 144 -0.81 14.32 10.09
CA ILE A 144 0.66 14.36 10.15
C ILE A 144 1.15 14.93 11.48
N ALA A 145 0.57 16.03 11.95
CA ALA A 145 0.96 16.66 13.21
C ALA A 145 0.78 15.76 14.45
N ARG A 146 -0.06 14.71 14.34
CA ARG A 146 -0.40 13.80 15.43
C ARG A 146 0.28 12.43 15.31
N SER A 147 0.79 12.08 14.13
CA SER A 147 1.63 10.90 13.97
C SER A 147 2.95 11.05 14.75
N PRO A 148 3.48 9.96 15.36
CA PRO A 148 3.05 8.57 15.29
C PRO A 148 2.00 8.17 16.36
N ARG A 149 1.44 9.11 17.13
CA ARG A 149 0.57 8.79 18.29
C ARG A 149 -0.75 8.12 17.89
N VAL A 150 -1.14 8.30 16.64
CA VAL A 150 -2.42 7.88 16.10
C VAL A 150 -2.26 6.61 15.26
N SER A 151 -2.97 5.56 15.65
CA SER A 151 -2.98 4.25 14.98
C SER A 151 -3.93 4.24 13.78
N CYS A 152 -3.76 3.25 12.89
CA CYS A 152 -4.60 3.06 11.70
C CYS A 152 -6.09 2.94 12.03
N ASP A 153 -6.42 2.33 13.18
CA ASP A 153 -7.79 2.05 13.60
C ASP A 153 -8.38 3.13 14.51
N SER A 154 -7.65 4.23 14.71
CA SER A 154 -8.17 5.37 15.46
C SER A 154 -9.34 6.03 14.74
N GLU A 155 -10.30 6.54 15.52
CA GLU A 155 -11.44 7.30 14.99
C GLU A 155 -10.97 8.47 14.11
N LEU A 156 -9.91 9.18 14.50
CA LEU A 156 -9.37 10.28 13.72
C LEU A 156 -8.95 9.85 12.31
N LEU A 157 -8.18 8.76 12.17
CA LEU A 157 -7.74 8.31 10.85
C LEU A 157 -8.90 7.70 10.04
N LEU A 158 -9.78 6.93 10.67
CA LEU A 158 -10.96 6.36 9.98
C LEU A 158 -11.88 7.47 9.44
N THR A 159 -12.12 8.51 10.23
CA THR A 159 -12.95 9.65 9.81
C THR A 159 -12.24 10.49 8.75
N SER A 160 -10.92 10.68 8.85
CA SER A 160 -10.12 11.36 7.82
C SER A 160 -10.13 10.59 6.50
N HIS A 161 -9.96 9.27 6.54
CA HIS A 161 -10.05 8.37 5.40
C HIS A 161 -11.40 8.52 4.67
N ALA A 162 -12.49 8.38 5.41
CA ALA A 162 -13.83 8.53 4.86
C ALA A 162 -14.07 9.93 4.28
N MET A 163 -13.54 10.99 4.91
CA MET A 163 -13.70 12.36 4.41
C MET A 163 -12.96 12.56 3.09
N LEU A 164 -11.72 12.09 2.98
CA LEU A 164 -10.92 12.22 1.75
C LEU A 164 -11.53 11.43 0.58
N LEU A 165 -12.03 10.21 0.82
CA LEU A 165 -12.77 9.44 -0.19
C LEU A 165 -14.05 10.15 -0.63
N GLU A 166 -14.78 10.70 0.33
CA GLU A 166 -16.01 11.42 0.05
C GLU A 166 -15.74 12.70 -0.74
N GLN A 167 -14.62 13.40 -0.51
CA GLN A 167 -14.20 14.52 -1.34
C GLN A 167 -13.90 14.07 -2.77
N CYS A 168 -13.18 12.97 -2.99
CA CYS A 168 -12.98 12.46 -4.36
C CYS A 168 -14.31 12.09 -5.06
N SER A 169 -15.28 11.59 -4.31
CA SER A 169 -16.55 11.10 -4.84
C SER A 169 -17.52 12.26 -5.16
N GLY A 170 -17.70 12.57 -6.44
CA GLY A 170 -18.70 13.55 -6.90
C GLY A 170 -18.28 15.02 -6.81
N ASN A 171 -16.99 15.30 -6.56
CA ASN A 171 -16.41 16.65 -6.62
C ASN A 171 -15.21 16.69 -7.60
N PRO A 172 -15.44 16.91 -8.92
CA PRO A 172 -14.37 17.02 -9.93
C PRO A 172 -13.31 18.07 -9.62
N ASN A 173 -13.63 19.10 -8.83
CA ASN A 173 -12.71 20.20 -8.56
C ASN A 173 -11.77 19.90 -7.39
N SER A 174 -12.12 18.94 -6.53
CA SER A 174 -11.24 18.49 -5.43
C SER A 174 -10.10 17.60 -5.88
N THR A 175 -10.23 16.99 -7.06
CA THR A 175 -9.37 15.88 -7.47
C THR A 175 -7.88 16.24 -7.34
N THR A 176 -7.44 17.38 -7.87
CA THR A 176 -6.05 17.85 -7.71
C THR A 176 -5.63 18.06 -6.26
N ALA A 177 -6.51 18.64 -5.43
CA ALA A 177 -6.22 18.91 -4.03
C ALA A 177 -6.12 17.62 -3.22
N THR A 178 -7.04 16.68 -3.43
CA THR A 178 -7.00 15.37 -2.77
C THR A 178 -5.77 14.59 -3.18
N PHE A 179 -5.37 14.64 -4.46
CA PHE A 179 -4.14 13.98 -4.89
C PHE A 179 -2.88 14.57 -4.29
N ALA A 180 -2.76 15.90 -4.25
CA ALA A 180 -1.65 16.53 -3.54
C ALA A 180 -1.62 16.11 -2.06
N ALA A 181 -2.79 15.95 -1.44
CA ALA A 181 -2.92 15.47 -0.07
C ALA A 181 -2.52 13.98 0.08
N LEU A 182 -2.92 13.12 -0.86
CA LEU A 182 -2.54 11.70 -0.89
C LEU A 182 -1.03 11.53 -1.12
N HIS A 183 -0.41 12.33 -1.97
CA HIS A 183 1.05 12.29 -2.17
C HIS A 183 1.78 12.59 -0.86
N LEU A 184 1.33 13.63 -0.14
CA LEU A 184 1.90 13.99 1.15
C LEU A 184 1.76 12.87 2.20
N LEU A 185 0.67 12.09 2.14
CA LEU A 185 0.47 10.93 3.01
C LEU A 185 1.35 9.73 2.60
N LEU A 186 1.49 9.47 1.30
CA LEU A 186 2.31 8.38 0.76
C LEU A 186 3.81 8.61 0.99
N ASP A 187 4.25 9.88 0.94
CA ASP A 187 5.63 10.29 1.24
C ASP A 187 5.96 10.34 2.74
N SER A 188 4.99 9.98 3.61
CA SER A 188 5.15 10.02 5.06
C SER A 188 6.01 8.87 5.57
N ASN A 189 6.83 9.14 6.59
CA ASN A 189 7.57 8.11 7.33
C ASN A 189 6.69 7.32 8.32
N HIS A 190 5.40 7.63 8.41
CA HIS A 190 4.47 6.98 9.34
C HIS A 190 3.58 5.98 8.61
N VAL A 191 3.74 4.70 8.95
CA VAL A 191 2.99 3.58 8.37
C VAL A 191 1.48 3.80 8.38
N SER A 192 0.91 4.38 9.44
CA SER A 192 -0.55 4.62 9.52
C SER A 192 -1.05 5.61 8.47
N LEU A 193 -0.24 6.59 8.09
CA LEU A 193 -0.57 7.57 7.07
C LEU A 193 -0.41 7.01 5.66
N VAL A 194 0.70 6.29 5.41
CA VAL A 194 0.93 5.59 4.14
C VAL A 194 -0.20 4.60 3.88
N ARG A 195 -0.59 3.83 4.90
CA ARG A 195 -1.68 2.86 4.83
C ARG A 195 -3.02 3.52 4.51
N MET A 196 -3.36 4.62 5.19
CA MET A 196 -4.59 5.36 4.87
C MET A 196 -4.60 5.76 3.39
N ALA A 197 -3.50 6.30 2.88
CA ALA A 197 -3.44 6.74 1.50
C ALA A 197 -3.48 5.57 0.49
N SER A 198 -2.80 4.45 0.77
CA SER A 198 -2.87 3.26 -0.09
C SER A 198 -4.28 2.69 -0.18
N GLN A 199 -5.03 2.65 0.93
CA GLN A 199 -6.43 2.22 0.94
C GLN A 199 -7.32 3.15 0.11
N ILE A 200 -7.17 4.47 0.29
CA ILE A 200 -7.90 5.45 -0.53
C ILE A 200 -7.58 5.26 -2.01
N VAL A 201 -6.31 5.11 -2.38
CA VAL A 201 -5.91 4.87 -3.78
C VAL A 201 -6.57 3.60 -4.33
N CYS A 202 -6.51 2.48 -3.60
CA CYS A 202 -7.16 1.23 -4.01
C CYS A 202 -8.67 1.41 -4.22
N GLU A 203 -9.35 2.13 -3.33
CA GLU A 203 -10.79 2.39 -3.43
C GLU A 203 -11.16 3.32 -4.60
N LEU A 204 -10.28 4.26 -4.98
CA LEU A 204 -10.53 5.15 -6.11
C LEU A 204 -10.28 4.49 -7.47
N VAL A 205 -9.39 3.50 -7.54
CA VAL A 205 -8.98 2.85 -8.80
C VAL A 205 -9.64 1.50 -9.04
N SER A 206 -10.16 0.84 -7.99
CA SER A 206 -10.85 -0.44 -8.13
C SER A 206 -12.24 -0.26 -8.74
N THR A 207 -12.51 -0.85 -9.90
CA THR A 207 -13.83 -0.83 -10.56
C THR A 207 -14.95 -1.49 -9.74
N LYS A 208 -14.61 -2.24 -8.69
CA LYS A 208 -15.56 -2.86 -7.76
C LYS A 208 -15.92 -1.94 -6.59
N SER A 209 -15.18 -0.87 -6.40
CA SER A 209 -15.40 0.09 -5.32
C SER A 209 -16.54 1.05 -5.67
N PRO A 210 -17.40 1.41 -4.69
CA PRO A 210 -18.39 2.48 -4.88
C PRO A 210 -17.74 3.86 -5.09
N HIS A 211 -16.46 4.00 -4.77
CA HIS A 211 -15.67 5.23 -4.90
C HIS A 211 -14.83 5.27 -6.19
N TYR A 212 -15.00 4.30 -7.10
CA TYR A 212 -14.27 4.26 -8.37
C TYR A 212 -14.43 5.55 -9.17
N ASP A 213 -13.30 6.09 -9.66
CA ASP A 213 -13.28 7.25 -10.54
C ASP A 213 -12.24 7.09 -11.66
N ALA A 214 -12.70 6.83 -12.88
CA ALA A 214 -11.85 6.63 -14.06
C ALA A 214 -10.87 7.80 -14.31
N ARG A 215 -11.21 9.03 -13.88
CA ARG A 215 -10.35 10.21 -14.05
C ARG A 215 -9.06 10.11 -13.24
N VAL A 216 -9.08 9.38 -12.12
CA VAL A 216 -7.89 9.11 -11.29
C VAL A 216 -6.85 8.39 -12.12
N ILE A 217 -7.27 7.34 -12.83
CA ILE A 217 -6.42 6.46 -13.62
C ILE A 217 -5.90 7.18 -14.87
N GLU A 218 -6.79 7.85 -15.62
CA GLU A 218 -6.44 8.36 -16.95
C GLU A 218 -5.57 9.62 -16.96
N ARG A 219 -5.59 10.42 -15.89
CA ARG A 219 -5.15 11.83 -15.99
C ARG A 219 -4.18 12.31 -14.93
N ILE A 220 -4.07 11.62 -13.80
CA ILE A 220 -3.57 12.30 -12.59
C ILE A 220 -2.51 11.52 -11.84
N TRP A 221 -2.56 10.18 -11.88
CA TRP A 221 -1.67 9.39 -11.04
C TRP A 221 -0.91 8.32 -11.82
N ASP A 222 0.41 8.29 -11.65
CA ASP A 222 1.22 7.17 -12.13
C ASP A 222 1.17 6.02 -11.11
N LEU A 223 0.22 5.11 -11.33
CA LEU A 223 -0.11 4.06 -10.38
C LEU A 223 0.93 2.95 -10.32
N VAL A 224 1.69 2.72 -11.39
CA VAL A 224 2.70 1.65 -11.42
C VAL A 224 3.86 1.96 -10.46
N PRO A 225 4.57 3.09 -10.55
CA PRO A 225 5.61 3.44 -9.57
C PRO A 225 5.08 3.53 -8.15
N THR A 226 3.83 3.95 -7.98
CA THR A 226 3.18 4.00 -6.67
C THR A 226 3.01 2.60 -6.08
N ALA A 227 2.50 1.65 -6.86
CA ALA A 227 2.37 0.26 -6.44
C ALA A 227 3.73 -0.36 -6.08
N ILE A 228 4.76 -0.09 -6.88
CA ILE A 228 6.13 -0.58 -6.64
C ILE A 228 6.74 0.02 -5.37
N THR A 229 6.53 1.32 -5.14
CA THR A 229 7.00 2.01 -3.93
C THR A 229 6.31 1.46 -2.68
N LEU A 230 4.99 1.25 -2.73
CA LEU A 230 4.22 0.66 -1.63
C LEU A 230 4.61 -0.79 -1.37
N LEU A 231 4.81 -1.58 -2.43
CA LEU A 231 5.28 -2.96 -2.30
C LEU A 231 6.71 -3.00 -1.71
N GLY A 232 7.51 -1.96 -1.95
CA GLY A 232 8.83 -1.75 -1.36
C GLY A 232 8.84 -1.49 0.15
N ASN A 233 7.72 -1.05 0.75
CA ASN A 233 7.62 -0.66 2.15
C ASN A 233 7.92 -1.81 3.12
N ASP A 234 8.48 -1.53 4.30
CA ASP A 234 8.80 -2.55 5.32
C ASP A 234 7.57 -3.05 6.09
N SER A 235 6.45 -2.33 6.00
CA SER A 235 5.22 -2.69 6.70
C SER A 235 4.38 -3.66 5.91
N VAL A 236 4.11 -4.84 6.48
CA VAL A 236 3.20 -5.86 5.90
C VAL A 236 1.80 -5.31 5.62
N LYS A 237 1.37 -4.30 6.39
CA LYS A 237 0.12 -3.57 6.20
C LYS A 237 0.07 -2.86 4.85
N VAL A 238 1.14 -2.14 4.53
CA VAL A 238 1.28 -1.37 3.29
C VAL A 238 1.54 -2.31 2.11
N GLN A 239 2.33 -3.37 2.32
CA GLN A 239 2.57 -4.40 1.32
C GLN A 239 1.28 -5.10 0.88
N TYR A 240 0.36 -5.41 1.81
CA TYR A 240 -0.93 -5.99 1.49
C TYR A 240 -1.75 -5.05 0.57
N ASP A 241 -1.87 -3.78 0.93
CA ASP A 241 -2.59 -2.80 0.12
C ASP A 241 -1.91 -2.61 -1.25
N ALA A 242 -0.57 -2.68 -1.32
CA ALA A 242 0.20 -2.63 -2.56
C ALA A 242 -0.11 -3.80 -3.50
N LEU A 243 -0.22 -5.03 -2.95
CA LEU A 243 -0.61 -6.20 -3.73
C LEU A 243 -2.04 -6.07 -4.25
N GLU A 244 -2.96 -5.49 -3.48
CA GLU A 244 -4.31 -5.18 -3.98
C GLU A 244 -4.24 -4.19 -5.15
N LEU A 245 -3.43 -3.12 -5.03
CA LEU A 245 -3.22 -2.15 -6.11
C LEU A 245 -2.63 -2.81 -7.36
N VAL A 246 -1.62 -3.66 -7.22
CA VAL A 246 -1.03 -4.42 -8.34
C VAL A 246 -2.12 -5.22 -9.07
N HIS A 247 -2.96 -5.96 -8.35
CA HIS A 247 -4.02 -6.75 -8.97
C HIS A 247 -5.11 -5.90 -9.62
N ILE A 248 -5.39 -4.70 -9.10
CA ILE A 248 -6.28 -3.75 -9.76
C ILE A 248 -5.67 -3.32 -11.11
N LEU A 249 -4.37 -3.02 -11.15
CA LEU A 249 -3.68 -2.59 -12.37
C LEU A 249 -3.62 -3.67 -13.45
N LEU A 250 -3.62 -4.95 -13.07
CA LEU A 250 -3.64 -6.08 -14.02
C LEU A 250 -4.92 -6.15 -14.86
N HIS A 251 -6.02 -5.53 -14.41
CA HIS A 251 -7.28 -5.51 -15.18
C HIS A 251 -7.15 -4.76 -16.52
N ASP A 252 -6.19 -3.84 -16.63
CA ASP A 252 -5.86 -3.17 -17.90
C ASP A 252 -4.49 -3.65 -18.40
N SER A 253 -4.48 -4.27 -19.58
CA SER A 253 -3.27 -4.80 -20.20
C SER A 253 -2.27 -3.70 -20.60
N SER A 254 -2.71 -2.45 -20.69
CA SER A 254 -1.82 -1.30 -20.94
C SER A 254 -0.75 -1.14 -19.84
N ASN A 255 -1.08 -1.53 -18.61
CA ASN A 255 -0.17 -1.45 -17.47
C ASN A 255 0.85 -2.60 -17.41
N HIS A 256 0.61 -3.71 -18.13
CA HIS A 256 1.38 -4.94 -17.95
C HIS A 256 2.86 -4.74 -18.23
N HIS A 257 3.19 -4.04 -19.33
CA HIS A 257 4.58 -3.79 -19.71
C HIS A 257 5.31 -2.90 -18.70
N ALA A 258 4.70 -1.80 -18.27
CA ALA A 258 5.28 -0.88 -17.29
C ALA A 258 5.48 -1.57 -15.93
N LEU A 259 4.45 -2.28 -15.45
CA LEU A 259 4.50 -3.03 -14.20
C LEU A 259 5.60 -4.11 -14.22
N CYS A 260 5.67 -4.89 -15.30
CA CYS A 260 6.69 -5.93 -15.46
C CYS A 260 8.09 -5.32 -15.52
N THR A 261 8.27 -4.21 -16.23
CA THR A 261 9.54 -3.49 -16.32
C THR A 261 10.03 -3.06 -14.93
N GLU A 262 9.17 -2.45 -14.12
CA GLU A 262 9.56 -2.00 -12.78
C GLU A 262 9.81 -3.17 -11.82
N LEU A 263 9.00 -4.24 -11.87
CA LEU A 263 9.23 -5.44 -11.05
C LEU A 263 10.57 -6.11 -11.40
N LEU A 264 10.90 -6.25 -12.69
CA LEU A 264 12.16 -6.85 -13.13
C LEU A 264 13.37 -5.94 -12.84
N ARG A 265 13.21 -4.62 -12.98
CA ARG A 265 14.23 -3.65 -12.55
C ARG A 265 14.51 -3.80 -11.05
N TRP A 266 13.46 -3.86 -10.24
CA TRP A 266 13.60 -4.02 -8.80
C TRP A 266 14.18 -5.38 -8.41
N LEU A 267 13.79 -6.46 -9.12
CA LEU A 267 14.35 -7.80 -8.92
C LEU A 267 15.85 -7.79 -9.14
N ARG A 268 16.31 -7.17 -10.23
CA ARG A 268 17.73 -7.01 -10.54
C ARG A 268 18.46 -6.23 -9.45
N ASP A 269 17.89 -5.12 -8.98
CA ASP A 269 18.51 -4.31 -7.92
C ASP A 269 18.56 -5.05 -6.57
N ALA A 270 17.58 -5.93 -6.30
CA ALA A 270 17.50 -6.73 -5.09
C ALA A 270 18.38 -8.00 -5.14
N ALA A 271 18.60 -8.56 -6.33
CA ALA A 271 19.36 -9.79 -6.52
C ALA A 271 20.83 -9.68 -6.04
N VAL A 272 21.35 -8.46 -5.96
CA VAL A 272 22.76 -8.16 -5.69
C VAL A 272 22.99 -7.62 -4.28
N LYS A 273 21.92 -7.51 -3.50
CA LYS A 273 21.97 -7.05 -2.11
C LYS A 273 22.05 -8.27 -1.19
N PRO A 274 22.79 -8.15 -0.07
CA PRO A 274 22.69 -9.14 1.00
C PRO A 274 21.26 -9.19 1.53
N ASP A 275 20.83 -10.38 1.91
CA ASP A 275 19.51 -10.66 2.45
C ASP A 275 19.64 -11.53 3.70
N HIS A 276 18.57 -11.63 4.48
CA HIS A 276 18.55 -12.55 5.61
C HIS A 276 18.49 -13.99 5.08
N ASN A 277 19.57 -14.75 5.26
CA ASN A 277 19.63 -16.15 4.88
C ASN A 277 19.00 -17.00 5.99
N LEU A 278 17.75 -17.41 5.77
CA LEU A 278 17.12 -18.47 6.55
C LEU A 278 17.22 -19.79 5.77
N PRO A 279 17.58 -20.91 6.43
CA PRO A 279 17.60 -22.22 5.78
C PRO A 279 16.17 -22.66 5.42
N LYS A 280 16.03 -23.50 4.39
CA LYS A 280 14.75 -24.10 3.90
C LYS A 280 13.81 -24.58 5.00
N THR A 281 14.36 -25.13 6.08
CA THR A 281 13.60 -25.67 7.22
C THR A 281 12.87 -24.59 8.04
N ALA A 282 13.17 -23.32 7.83
CA ALA A 282 12.50 -22.23 8.52
C ALA A 282 11.13 -21.87 7.91
N ASP A 283 10.91 -22.15 6.62
CA ASP A 283 9.68 -21.76 5.90
C ASP A 283 8.42 -22.53 6.36
N GLU A 284 8.55 -23.53 7.22
CA GLU A 284 7.44 -24.38 7.68
C GLU A 284 6.41 -23.62 8.53
N PHE A 285 6.71 -22.40 8.99
CA PHE A 285 5.76 -21.56 9.72
C PHE A 285 5.24 -20.41 8.85
N TYR A 286 3.93 -20.21 8.80
CA TYR A 286 3.31 -19.06 8.08
C TYR A 286 3.85 -17.70 8.55
N GLU A 287 4.32 -17.63 9.81
CA GLU A 287 4.97 -16.45 10.38
C GLU A 287 6.34 -16.20 9.74
N VAL A 288 7.07 -17.28 9.42
CA VAL A 288 8.36 -17.20 8.73
C VAL A 288 8.16 -16.83 7.27
N GLU A 289 7.18 -17.40 6.58
CA GLU A 289 6.86 -17.01 5.20
C GLU A 289 6.51 -15.51 5.10
N CYS A 290 5.67 -15.01 6.02
CA CYS A 290 5.30 -13.59 6.04
C CYS A 290 6.47 -12.70 6.47
N PHE A 291 7.30 -13.15 7.41
CA PHE A 291 8.54 -12.48 7.79
C PHE A 291 9.50 -12.39 6.61
N MET A 292 9.67 -13.46 5.84
CA MET A 292 10.53 -13.50 4.66
C MET A 292 10.00 -12.62 3.54
N HIS A 293 8.70 -12.61 3.27
CA HIS A 293 8.10 -11.63 2.36
C HIS A 293 8.34 -10.19 2.82
N ALA A 294 8.28 -9.95 4.14
CA ALA A 294 8.52 -8.64 4.71
C ALA A 294 9.98 -8.21 4.62
N LYS A 295 10.94 -9.13 4.75
CA LYS A 295 12.37 -8.83 4.89
C LYS A 295 13.19 -9.02 3.61
N SER A 296 12.82 -9.97 2.76
CA SER A 296 13.49 -10.23 1.48
C SER A 296 12.74 -9.57 0.33
N HIS A 297 13.37 -8.58 -0.31
CA HIS A 297 12.82 -7.95 -1.50
C HIS A 297 12.64 -8.94 -2.65
N VAL A 298 13.54 -9.91 -2.81
CA VAL A 298 13.42 -10.90 -3.89
C VAL A 298 12.26 -11.84 -3.66
N VAL A 299 12.10 -12.37 -2.44
CA VAL A 299 10.93 -13.19 -2.09
C VAL A 299 9.63 -12.41 -2.33
N ARG A 300 9.61 -11.13 -1.94
CA ARG A 300 8.47 -10.23 -2.17
C ARG A 300 8.09 -10.11 -3.64
N ILE A 301 9.08 -9.90 -4.51
CA ILE A 301 8.88 -9.75 -5.95
C ILE A 301 8.43 -11.08 -6.57
N CYS A 302 9.09 -12.19 -6.22
CA CYS A 302 8.73 -13.52 -6.70
C CYS A 302 7.29 -13.89 -6.31
N HIS A 303 6.89 -13.68 -5.04
CA HIS A 303 5.52 -13.93 -4.60
C HIS A 303 4.50 -13.03 -5.33
N CYS A 304 4.85 -11.78 -5.61
CA CYS A 304 4.02 -10.89 -6.42
C CYS A 304 3.89 -11.40 -7.86
N LEU A 305 4.99 -11.82 -8.49
CA LEU A 305 4.98 -12.42 -9.83
C LEU A 305 4.17 -13.71 -9.87
N ASP A 306 4.29 -14.56 -8.85
CA ASP A 306 3.52 -15.80 -8.74
C ASP A 306 2.02 -15.52 -8.63
N SER A 307 1.63 -14.53 -7.83
CA SER A 307 0.22 -14.13 -7.72
C SER A 307 -0.32 -13.54 -9.02
N ILE A 308 0.51 -12.73 -9.72
CA ILE A 308 0.18 -12.20 -11.05
C ILE A 308 0.02 -13.33 -12.06
N LEU A 309 0.94 -14.28 -12.13
CA LEU A 309 0.93 -15.38 -13.09
C LEU A 309 -0.29 -16.28 -12.94
N LEU A 310 -0.71 -16.54 -11.70
CA LEU A 310 -1.94 -17.30 -11.48
C LEU A 310 -3.20 -16.50 -11.85
N HIS A 311 -3.24 -15.20 -11.54
CA HIS A 311 -4.43 -14.38 -11.79
C HIS A 311 -4.56 -13.92 -13.26
N CYS A 312 -3.43 -13.69 -13.91
CA CYS A 312 -3.32 -13.16 -15.27
C CYS A 312 -2.25 -13.94 -16.07
N PRO A 313 -2.55 -15.19 -16.51
CA PRO A 313 -1.61 -16.00 -17.29
C PRO A 313 -0.96 -15.31 -18.52
N PRO A 314 -1.67 -14.43 -19.27
CA PRO A 314 -1.05 -13.69 -20.38
C PRO A 314 0.16 -12.83 -19.98
N PHE A 315 0.26 -12.44 -18.71
CA PHE A 315 1.40 -11.66 -18.20
C PHE A 315 2.73 -12.42 -18.32
N ALA A 316 2.71 -13.76 -18.38
CA ALA A 316 3.89 -14.57 -18.61
C ALA A 316 4.62 -14.21 -19.92
N ALA A 317 3.87 -13.91 -20.99
CA ALA A 317 4.47 -13.50 -22.26
C ALA A 317 5.23 -12.16 -22.13
N THR A 318 4.72 -11.23 -21.31
CA THR A 318 5.38 -9.96 -21.00
C THR A 318 6.66 -10.18 -20.21
N ILE A 319 6.65 -11.06 -19.20
CA ILE A 319 7.85 -11.43 -18.44
C ILE A 319 8.92 -12.01 -19.37
N ILE A 320 8.54 -12.94 -20.25
CA ILE A 320 9.46 -13.55 -21.22
C ILE A 320 10.03 -12.48 -22.18
N GLY A 321 9.17 -11.64 -22.75
CA GLY A 321 9.57 -10.59 -23.69
C GLY A 321 10.46 -9.50 -23.07
N LEU A 322 10.45 -9.36 -21.75
CA LEU A 322 11.30 -8.44 -20.99
C LEU A 322 12.49 -9.12 -20.30
N HIS A 323 12.90 -10.31 -20.77
CA HIS A 323 14.05 -11.05 -20.25
C HIS A 323 13.90 -11.45 -18.76
N GLY A 324 12.67 -11.65 -18.30
CA GLY A 324 12.41 -12.04 -16.91
C GLY A 324 12.92 -13.44 -16.55
N VAL A 325 13.06 -14.34 -17.54
CA VAL A 325 13.67 -15.67 -17.35
C VAL A 325 15.15 -15.51 -16.99
N ASP A 326 15.90 -14.72 -17.77
CA ASP A 326 17.29 -14.36 -17.51
C ASP A 326 17.46 -13.76 -16.11
N ALA A 327 16.51 -12.90 -15.70
CA ALA A 327 16.48 -12.27 -14.38
C ALA A 327 16.41 -13.28 -13.24
N LEU A 328 15.53 -14.28 -13.38
CA LEU A 328 15.31 -15.29 -12.36
C LEU A 328 16.47 -16.29 -12.33
N VAL A 329 17.01 -16.69 -13.49
CA VAL A 329 18.23 -17.53 -13.56
C VAL A 329 19.42 -16.82 -12.93
N TYR A 330 19.56 -15.52 -13.17
CA TYR A 330 20.56 -14.69 -12.50
C TYR A 330 20.42 -14.76 -10.97
N VAL A 331 19.19 -14.65 -10.42
CA VAL A 331 18.95 -14.76 -8.98
C VAL A 331 19.32 -16.15 -8.46
N VAL A 332 18.97 -17.22 -9.18
CA VAL A 332 19.30 -18.61 -8.83
C VAL A 332 20.82 -18.78 -8.72
N LEU A 333 21.58 -18.27 -9.69
CA LEU A 333 23.04 -18.36 -9.68
C LEU A 333 23.72 -17.49 -8.60
N ALA A 334 23.16 -16.30 -8.34
CA ALA A 334 23.73 -15.33 -7.41
C ALA A 334 23.42 -15.62 -5.93
N SER A 335 22.44 -16.48 -5.64
CA SER A 335 22.01 -16.77 -4.27
C SER A 335 22.70 -18.01 -3.72
N THR A 336 22.73 -18.14 -2.39
CA THR A 336 23.13 -19.40 -1.74
C THR A 336 22.08 -20.47 -2.05
N GLU A 337 22.51 -21.63 -2.52
CA GLU A 337 21.64 -22.77 -2.80
C GLU A 337 20.82 -23.14 -1.56
N GLY A 338 19.53 -23.43 -1.74
CA GLY A 338 18.61 -23.75 -0.66
C GLY A 338 18.15 -22.55 0.20
N SER A 339 18.68 -21.33 -0.02
CA SER A 339 18.15 -20.12 0.63
C SER A 339 16.72 -19.80 0.17
N VAL A 340 15.93 -19.09 0.98
CA VAL A 340 14.56 -18.70 0.63
C VAL A 340 14.51 -17.86 -0.66
N LYS A 341 15.50 -16.99 -0.88
CA LYS A 341 15.65 -16.21 -2.12
C LYS A 341 15.82 -17.11 -3.35
N TRP A 342 16.72 -18.09 -3.24
CA TRP A 342 16.95 -19.08 -4.28
C TRP A 342 15.68 -19.88 -4.58
N GLN A 343 14.96 -20.33 -3.53
CA GLN A 343 13.73 -21.09 -3.67
C GLN A 343 12.62 -20.29 -4.33
N ALA A 344 12.42 -19.04 -3.92
CA ALA A 344 11.39 -18.17 -4.49
C ALA A 344 11.62 -17.96 -5.99
N ALA A 345 12.88 -17.74 -6.42
CA ALA A 345 13.21 -17.62 -7.84
C ALA A 345 12.99 -18.92 -8.61
N CYS A 346 13.40 -20.05 -8.06
CA CYS A 346 13.17 -21.38 -8.64
C CYS A 346 11.68 -21.68 -8.81
N PHE A 347 10.88 -21.38 -7.79
CA PHE A 347 9.44 -21.57 -7.80
C PHE A 347 8.76 -20.69 -8.86
N THR A 348 9.14 -19.42 -8.97
CA THR A 348 8.63 -18.53 -10.02
C THR A 348 9.04 -18.99 -11.43
N LEU A 349 10.24 -19.55 -11.63
CA LEU A 349 10.66 -20.15 -12.91
C LEU A 349 9.76 -21.33 -13.29
N LEU A 350 9.54 -22.26 -12.35
CA LEU A 350 8.65 -23.40 -12.56
C LEU A 350 7.21 -22.93 -12.83
N ARG A 351 6.74 -21.89 -12.14
CA ARG A 351 5.43 -21.28 -12.38
C ARG A 351 5.32 -20.74 -13.81
N LEU A 352 6.34 -20.05 -14.30
CA LEU A 352 6.41 -19.56 -15.68
C LEU A 352 6.38 -20.71 -16.70
N CYS A 353 7.08 -21.82 -16.41
CA CYS A 353 7.07 -23.02 -17.25
C CYS A 353 5.66 -23.62 -17.41
N VAL A 354 4.86 -23.68 -16.33
CA VAL A 354 3.47 -24.15 -16.45
C VAL A 354 2.56 -23.11 -17.13
N THR A 355 2.80 -21.83 -16.87
CA THR A 355 1.91 -20.76 -17.33
C THR A 355 2.08 -20.50 -18.83
N HIS A 356 3.29 -20.67 -19.37
CA HIS A 356 3.60 -20.36 -20.76
C HIS A 356 4.65 -21.30 -21.36
N GLU A 357 4.26 -22.02 -22.41
CA GLU A 357 5.08 -23.04 -23.08
C GLU A 357 6.41 -22.50 -23.64
N GLY A 358 6.41 -21.25 -24.10
CA GLY A 358 7.62 -20.59 -24.60
C GLY A 358 8.72 -20.42 -23.55
N THR A 359 8.40 -20.52 -22.26
CA THR A 359 9.38 -20.41 -21.16
C THR A 359 10.46 -21.48 -21.27
N TYR A 360 10.11 -22.73 -21.62
CA TYR A 360 11.10 -23.80 -21.78
C TYR A 360 12.16 -23.49 -22.85
N GLY A 361 11.76 -22.81 -23.93
CA GLY A 361 12.67 -22.40 -25.00
C GLY A 361 13.67 -21.37 -24.53
N VAL A 362 13.19 -20.31 -23.89
CA VAL A 362 14.03 -19.21 -23.38
C VAL A 362 14.92 -19.67 -22.22
N LEU A 363 14.39 -20.53 -21.34
CA LEU A 363 15.17 -21.10 -20.25
C LEU A 363 16.28 -22.02 -20.77
N ALA A 364 16.00 -22.82 -21.81
CA ALA A 364 17.02 -23.62 -22.47
C ALA A 364 18.11 -22.78 -23.14
N GLU A 365 17.73 -21.67 -23.78
CA GLU A 365 18.70 -20.71 -24.33
C GLU A 365 19.56 -20.10 -23.21
N THR A 366 18.95 -19.65 -22.13
CA THR A 366 19.65 -19.03 -20.99
C THR A 366 20.62 -20.01 -20.34
N CYS A 367 20.13 -21.21 -20.02
CA CYS A 367 20.89 -22.28 -19.37
C CYS A 367 21.73 -23.11 -20.34
N GLN A 368 21.88 -22.71 -21.61
CA GLN A 368 22.75 -23.39 -22.59
C GLN A 368 22.45 -24.90 -22.77
N HIS A 369 21.16 -25.24 -22.76
CA HIS A 369 20.63 -26.59 -22.96
C HIS A 369 19.72 -26.68 -24.20
N SER A 370 19.28 -27.89 -24.56
CA SER A 370 18.21 -28.05 -25.53
C SER A 370 16.84 -27.87 -24.87
N THR A 371 15.85 -27.35 -25.61
CA THR A 371 14.48 -27.18 -25.10
C THR A 371 13.84 -28.50 -24.66
N SER A 372 14.15 -29.61 -25.33
CA SER A 372 13.67 -30.94 -24.93
C SER A 372 14.23 -31.36 -23.59
N PHE A 373 15.53 -31.16 -23.36
CA PHE A 373 16.19 -31.49 -22.10
C PHE A 373 15.57 -30.71 -20.92
N VAL A 374 15.44 -29.39 -21.05
CA VAL A 374 14.85 -28.55 -20.00
C VAL A 374 13.40 -28.94 -19.72
N ARG A 375 12.63 -29.27 -20.75
CA ARG A 375 11.25 -29.74 -20.59
C ARG A 375 11.18 -31.08 -19.84
N ASP A 376 12.00 -32.04 -20.23
CA ASP A 376 12.00 -33.38 -19.63
C ASP A 376 12.34 -33.35 -18.14
N ILE A 377 13.18 -32.40 -17.71
CA ILE A 377 13.59 -32.24 -16.31
C ILE A 377 12.56 -31.45 -15.50
N LEU A 378 11.98 -30.40 -16.07
CA LEU A 378 11.18 -29.45 -15.30
C LEU A 378 9.68 -29.68 -15.41
N SER A 379 9.16 -30.32 -16.46
CA SER A 379 7.71 -30.38 -16.72
C SER A 379 6.92 -30.96 -15.54
N ASP A 380 7.37 -32.08 -14.97
CA ASP A 380 6.67 -32.77 -13.89
C ASP A 380 6.71 -31.93 -12.59
N THR A 381 7.90 -31.44 -12.23
CA THR A 381 8.10 -30.57 -11.06
C THR A 381 7.37 -29.23 -11.21
N ALA A 382 7.30 -28.69 -12.43
CA ALA A 382 6.56 -27.47 -12.73
C ALA A 382 5.07 -27.69 -12.48
N GLN A 383 4.49 -28.81 -12.92
CA GLN A 383 3.09 -29.13 -12.66
C GLN A 383 2.77 -29.19 -11.16
N LEU A 384 3.69 -29.67 -10.32
CA LEU A 384 3.52 -29.68 -8.85
C LEU A 384 3.36 -28.27 -8.28
N THR A 385 3.88 -27.23 -8.93
CA THR A 385 3.63 -25.85 -8.46
C THR A 385 2.13 -25.53 -8.47
N THR A 386 1.34 -26.15 -9.34
CA THR A 386 -0.13 -25.92 -9.41
C THR A 386 -0.93 -26.73 -8.40
N THR A 387 -0.30 -27.68 -7.71
CA THR A 387 -0.96 -28.51 -6.68
C THR A 387 -0.85 -27.86 -5.30
N LYS A 388 -1.66 -28.33 -4.33
CA LYS A 388 -1.69 -27.76 -2.98
C LYS A 388 -0.45 -28.13 -2.14
N ASP A 389 0.34 -29.12 -2.57
CA ASP A 389 1.43 -29.69 -1.77
C ASP A 389 2.80 -29.21 -2.28
N THR A 390 3.15 -27.99 -1.89
CA THR A 390 4.44 -27.37 -2.26
C THR A 390 5.63 -28.03 -1.56
N HIS A 391 5.40 -28.89 -0.56
CA HIS A 391 6.45 -29.59 0.20
C HIS A 391 7.03 -30.77 -0.59
N GLU A 392 6.33 -31.26 -1.63
CA GLU A 392 6.79 -32.35 -2.50
C GLU A 392 7.70 -31.85 -3.65
N ILE A 393 7.97 -30.55 -3.74
CA ILE A 393 8.75 -29.98 -4.85
C ILE A 393 10.26 -30.15 -4.56
N GLU A 394 10.88 -31.12 -5.23
CA GLU A 394 12.34 -31.32 -5.23
C GLU A 394 13.03 -30.30 -6.16
N LEU A 395 13.20 -29.06 -5.67
CA LEU A 395 13.89 -28.00 -6.43
C LEU A 395 15.37 -28.30 -6.67
N ASP A 396 16.05 -28.89 -5.69
CA ASP A 396 17.51 -29.06 -5.68
C ASP A 396 17.97 -29.91 -6.88
N THR A 397 17.37 -31.09 -7.08
CA THR A 397 17.67 -32.00 -8.18
C THR A 397 17.44 -31.35 -9.56
N CYS A 398 16.29 -30.70 -9.75
CA CYS A 398 15.94 -30.09 -11.03
C CYS A 398 16.87 -28.91 -11.38
N MET A 399 17.21 -28.08 -10.38
CA MET A 399 18.03 -26.90 -10.59
C MET A 399 19.51 -27.27 -10.71
N GLU A 400 20.00 -28.30 -10.03
CA GLU A 400 21.35 -28.84 -10.25
C GLU A 400 21.50 -29.33 -11.71
N MET A 401 20.51 -30.06 -12.23
CA MET A 401 20.52 -30.52 -13.63
C MET A 401 20.41 -29.39 -14.65
N LEU A 402 19.75 -28.28 -14.30
CA LEU A 402 19.54 -27.12 -15.17
C LEU A 402 20.73 -26.15 -15.18
N VAL A 403 21.37 -25.96 -14.03
CA VAL A 403 22.41 -24.97 -13.81
C VAL A 403 23.81 -25.58 -13.90
N GLY A 404 23.92 -26.88 -13.66
CA GLY A 404 25.12 -27.68 -13.83
C GLY A 404 26.26 -27.32 -12.88
N ASP A 405 27.44 -27.86 -13.20
CA ASP A 405 28.67 -27.62 -12.45
C ASP A 405 29.26 -26.22 -12.69
N ALA A 406 30.35 -25.89 -12.00
CA ALA A 406 30.99 -24.57 -12.12
C ALA A 406 31.42 -24.21 -13.55
N ALA A 407 31.79 -25.22 -14.37
CA ALA A 407 32.14 -24.99 -15.77
C ALA A 407 30.90 -24.61 -16.59
N HIS A 408 29.78 -25.31 -16.38
CA HIS A 408 28.51 -24.99 -17.03
C HIS A 408 27.96 -23.64 -16.57
N GLN A 409 27.98 -23.35 -15.27
CA GLN A 409 27.60 -22.04 -14.71
C GLN A 409 28.39 -20.90 -15.34
N SER A 410 29.68 -21.09 -15.61
CA SER A 410 30.51 -20.09 -16.31
C SER A 410 30.00 -19.80 -17.73
N THR A 411 29.43 -20.78 -18.42
CA THR A 411 28.80 -20.57 -19.74
C THR A 411 27.50 -19.78 -19.63
N ILE A 412 26.70 -20.03 -18.60
CA ILE A 412 25.46 -19.28 -18.32
C ILE A 412 25.80 -17.83 -17.96
N TRP A 413 26.82 -17.62 -17.11
CA TRP A 413 27.32 -16.28 -16.78
C TRP A 413 27.77 -15.50 -18.01
N ARG A 414 28.49 -16.15 -18.94
CA ARG A 414 28.88 -15.54 -20.22
C ARG A 414 27.66 -15.14 -21.05
N HIS A 415 26.64 -16.00 -21.11
CA HIS A 415 25.38 -15.70 -21.81
C HIS A 415 24.69 -14.45 -21.21
N LEU A 416 24.49 -14.43 -19.89
CA LEU A 416 23.86 -13.30 -19.18
C LEU A 416 24.64 -12.01 -19.38
N TYR A 417 25.97 -12.07 -19.29
CA TYR A 417 26.84 -10.92 -19.56
C TYR A 417 26.64 -10.35 -20.98
N ASN A 418 26.58 -11.21 -22.00
CA ASN A 418 26.33 -10.82 -23.39
C ASN A 418 24.95 -10.18 -23.58
N GLN A 419 23.95 -10.61 -22.81
CA GLN A 419 22.62 -10.00 -22.77
C GLN A 419 22.58 -8.66 -21.99
N LYS A 420 23.75 -8.09 -21.66
CA LYS A 420 23.88 -6.85 -20.86
C LYS A 420 23.19 -6.95 -19.51
N TRP A 421 23.18 -8.15 -18.93
CA TRP A 421 23.00 -8.32 -17.50
C TRP A 421 24.37 -8.23 -16.82
N PRO A 422 24.77 -7.09 -16.22
CA PRO A 422 25.90 -7.13 -15.31
C PRO A 422 25.56 -6.55 -13.94
N LEU A 423 26.21 -7.15 -12.97
CA LEU A 423 26.46 -6.58 -11.67
C LEU A 423 27.28 -5.29 -11.82
N ARG A 424 26.56 -4.16 -11.89
CA ARG A 424 27.02 -2.81 -12.28
C ARG A 424 27.65 -2.74 -13.69
N PRO A 425 27.39 -1.68 -14.47
CA PRO A 425 27.99 -1.50 -15.79
C PRO A 425 29.51 -1.32 -15.66
N VAL A 426 30.27 -2.17 -16.35
CA VAL A 426 31.72 -2.09 -16.48
C VAL A 426 32.05 -1.16 -17.64
N VAL A 427 32.81 -0.10 -17.37
CA VAL A 427 33.38 0.72 -18.44
C VAL A 427 34.53 -0.07 -19.06
N MET A 428 34.29 -0.64 -20.24
CA MET A 428 35.33 -1.34 -21.01
C MET A 428 36.22 -0.33 -21.75
N LEU A 429 37.54 -0.46 -21.59
CA LEU A 429 38.54 0.18 -22.45
C LEU A 429 38.78 -0.71 -23.67
N GLU A 430 38.81 -0.11 -24.86
CA GLU A 430 38.95 -0.81 -26.13
C GLU A 430 40.32 -1.50 -26.29
N ARG A 431 40.32 -2.80 -26.67
CA ARG A 431 41.05 -3.47 -27.78
C ARG A 431 41.78 -4.80 -27.49
N ASP A 432 41.69 -5.62 -28.55
CA ASP A 432 42.46 -6.76 -29.09
C ASP A 432 42.27 -8.22 -28.63
N ASP A 433 42.27 -9.09 -29.64
CA ASP A 433 41.74 -10.47 -29.78
C ASP A 433 42.32 -11.59 -28.86
N GLU A 434 43.06 -11.23 -27.79
CA GLU A 434 43.23 -12.08 -26.58
C GLU A 434 41.98 -12.00 -25.66
N TYR A 435 40.87 -11.54 -26.25
CA TYR A 435 39.65 -11.08 -25.61
C TYR A 435 38.91 -12.16 -24.82
N ASP A 436 38.86 -13.41 -25.25
CA ASP A 436 37.89 -14.37 -24.67
C ASP A 436 38.30 -14.85 -23.27
N ASP A 437 39.54 -15.34 -23.09
CA ASP A 437 40.01 -15.83 -21.77
C ASP A 437 40.17 -14.69 -20.75
N HIS A 438 40.72 -13.53 -21.14
CA HIS A 438 40.85 -12.40 -20.22
C HIS A 438 39.48 -11.78 -19.85
N THR A 439 38.53 -11.74 -20.78
CA THR A 439 37.15 -11.31 -20.49
C THR A 439 36.47 -12.30 -19.57
N LEU A 440 36.74 -13.61 -19.72
CA LEU A 440 36.19 -14.64 -18.85
C LEU A 440 36.75 -14.60 -17.45
N GLU A 441 38.06 -14.40 -17.30
CA GLU A 441 38.68 -14.19 -15.98
C GLU A 441 38.16 -12.92 -15.31
N THR A 442 38.03 -11.84 -16.08
CA THR A 442 37.48 -10.56 -15.59
C THR A 442 36.00 -10.70 -15.20
N LEU A 443 35.21 -11.43 -16.00
CA LEU A 443 33.82 -11.74 -15.72
C LEU A 443 33.71 -12.60 -14.46
N ALA A 444 34.49 -13.67 -14.34
CA ALA A 444 34.50 -14.53 -13.16
C ALA A 444 34.87 -13.74 -11.90
N ALA A 445 35.86 -12.85 -11.97
CA ALA A 445 36.24 -11.98 -10.86
C ALA A 445 35.13 -11.00 -10.47
N GLN A 446 34.38 -10.44 -11.43
CA GLN A 446 33.25 -9.54 -11.17
C GLN A 446 32.04 -10.27 -10.59
N VAL A 447 31.73 -11.43 -11.14
CA VAL A 447 30.68 -12.33 -10.65
C VAL A 447 30.99 -12.68 -9.20
N GLU A 448 32.21 -13.14 -8.91
CA GLU A 448 32.62 -13.47 -7.55
C GLU A 448 32.56 -12.23 -6.64
N ALA A 449 33.17 -11.11 -7.03
CA ALA A 449 33.17 -9.88 -6.23
C ALA A 449 31.77 -9.37 -5.87
N THR A 450 30.76 -9.67 -6.70
CA THR A 450 29.41 -9.24 -6.43
C THR A 450 28.56 -10.29 -5.72
N ILE A 451 28.85 -11.57 -5.92
CA ILE A 451 28.11 -12.66 -5.28
C ILE A 451 28.66 -12.92 -3.87
N THR A 452 29.97 -12.74 -3.61
CA THR A 452 30.54 -12.97 -2.28
C THR A 452 29.79 -12.21 -1.17
N PRO A 453 29.45 -10.90 -1.31
CA PRO A 453 28.66 -10.19 -0.30
C PRO A 453 27.21 -10.68 -0.19
N VAL A 454 26.63 -11.20 -1.28
CA VAL A 454 25.26 -11.75 -1.30
C VAL A 454 25.20 -13.13 -0.61
N ARG A 455 26.27 -13.92 -0.75
CA ARG A 455 26.44 -15.23 -0.10
C ARG A 455 26.89 -15.14 1.36
N GLN A 456 27.28 -13.95 1.85
CA GLN A 456 27.62 -13.80 3.27
C GLN A 456 26.37 -14.03 4.12
N ASP A 457 26.39 -15.13 4.87
CA ASP A 457 25.33 -15.50 5.82
C ASP A 457 25.28 -14.46 6.94
N PHE A 458 24.31 -13.55 6.86
CA PHE A 458 23.83 -12.89 8.06
C PHE A 458 23.11 -13.95 8.88
N ALA A 459 23.77 -14.45 9.92
CA ALA A 459 23.16 -15.38 10.85
C ALA A 459 21.81 -14.82 11.30
N PHE A 460 20.78 -15.67 11.22
CA PHE A 460 19.50 -15.37 11.85
C PHE A 460 19.76 -15.16 13.34
N GLU A 461 19.66 -13.91 13.82
CA GLU A 461 19.67 -13.68 15.25
C GLU A 461 18.37 -14.25 15.80
N ASP A 462 18.45 -15.33 16.58
CA ASP A 462 17.34 -16.02 17.27
C ASP A 462 16.42 -15.09 18.10
N GLY A 463 16.74 -13.79 18.22
CA GLY A 463 15.94 -12.76 18.88
C GLY A 463 15.18 -11.79 17.96
N LEU A 464 15.17 -12.00 16.63
CA LEU A 464 14.40 -11.17 15.67
C LEU A 464 12.94 -11.58 15.51
N LEU A 465 12.59 -12.82 15.85
CA LEU A 465 11.22 -13.15 16.23
C LEU A 465 11.03 -12.57 17.62
N ALA A 466 10.04 -11.68 17.75
CA ALA A 466 9.80 -10.95 18.99
C ALA A 466 9.87 -11.89 20.20
N ASP A 467 10.75 -11.56 21.15
CA ASP A 467 10.78 -12.18 22.47
C ASP A 467 9.34 -12.31 22.99
N GLU A 468 8.93 -13.51 23.44
CA GLU A 468 7.56 -13.83 23.91
C GLU A 468 7.07 -12.88 25.03
N THR A 469 7.93 -11.98 25.51
CA THR A 469 7.66 -10.94 26.50
C THR A 469 6.85 -9.76 25.96
N SER A 470 6.70 -9.60 24.62
CA SER A 470 5.84 -8.58 24.01
C SER A 470 4.89 -9.22 22.99
N PRO A 471 3.57 -9.35 23.27
CA PRO A 471 2.65 -9.89 22.27
C PRO A 471 2.71 -9.00 21.01
N PRO A 472 2.75 -9.59 19.79
CA PRO A 472 2.63 -8.82 18.57
C PRO A 472 1.37 -7.95 18.70
N GLN A 473 1.49 -6.66 18.43
CA GLN A 473 0.33 -5.76 18.48
C GLN A 473 -0.77 -6.41 17.63
N HIS A 474 -1.92 -6.68 18.23
CA HIS A 474 -3.03 -7.49 17.67
C HIS A 474 -3.37 -7.18 16.19
N GLY A 475 -3.09 -5.96 15.73
CA GLY A 475 -3.26 -5.52 14.35
C GLY A 475 -2.29 -6.11 13.34
N ASP A 476 -1.03 -6.41 13.67
CA ASP A 476 -0.07 -6.95 12.69
C ASP A 476 -0.36 -8.42 12.37
N HIS A 477 -0.79 -9.20 13.37
CA HIS A 477 -1.19 -10.60 13.17
C HIS A 477 -2.36 -10.74 12.17
N TYR A 478 -3.34 -9.83 12.22
CA TYR A 478 -4.43 -9.82 11.23
C TYR A 478 -3.92 -9.61 9.79
N TYR A 479 -2.98 -8.69 9.59
CA TYR A 479 -2.45 -8.43 8.25
C TYR A 479 -1.46 -9.49 7.77
N ILE A 480 -0.72 -10.12 8.67
CA ILE A 480 0.03 -11.35 8.40
C ILE A 480 -0.93 -12.43 7.90
N GLN A 481 -2.05 -12.65 8.60
CA GLN A 481 -3.06 -13.61 8.15
C GLN A 481 -3.69 -13.21 6.80
N LYS A 482 -3.95 -11.93 6.55
CA LYS A 482 -4.46 -11.44 5.26
C LYS A 482 -3.47 -11.62 4.12
N LEU A 483 -2.19 -11.35 4.36
CA LEU A 483 -1.12 -11.54 3.40
C LEU A 483 -0.94 -13.03 3.10
N HIS A 484 -0.93 -13.88 4.12
CA HIS A 484 -0.92 -15.33 3.95
C HIS A 484 -2.18 -15.80 3.19
N THR A 485 -3.36 -15.30 3.54
CA THR A 485 -4.62 -15.61 2.82
C THR A 485 -4.58 -15.13 1.37
N HIS A 486 -3.96 -13.98 1.11
CA HIS A 486 -3.73 -13.47 -0.23
C HIS A 486 -2.90 -14.51 -1.00
N PHE A 487 -1.70 -14.88 -0.53
CA PHE A 487 -0.90 -15.89 -1.20
C PHE A 487 -1.58 -17.25 -1.31
N GLN A 488 -2.32 -17.70 -0.29
CA GLN A 488 -3.12 -18.92 -0.39
C GLN A 488 -4.19 -18.82 -1.48
N LYS A 489 -4.92 -17.71 -1.56
CA LYS A 489 -5.92 -17.45 -2.61
C LYS A 489 -5.26 -17.53 -3.99
N TYR A 490 -4.03 -17.03 -4.12
CA TYR A 490 -3.26 -17.07 -5.36
C TYR A 490 -2.30 -18.26 -5.49
N ARG A 491 -2.41 -19.28 -4.63
CA ARG A 491 -1.80 -20.61 -4.78
C ARG A 491 -2.84 -21.69 -5.11
N ARG A 492 -4.13 -21.39 -4.98
CA ARG A 492 -5.21 -22.33 -5.30
C ARG A 492 -5.46 -22.34 -6.81
N PRO A 493 -5.39 -23.50 -7.50
CA PRO A 493 -5.79 -23.57 -8.89
C PRO A 493 -7.26 -23.12 -9.05
N VAL A 494 -7.52 -22.32 -10.10
CA VAL A 494 -8.80 -21.64 -10.41
C VAL A 494 -10.00 -22.61 -10.51
N GLN A 495 -9.79 -23.92 -10.54
CA GLN A 495 -10.83 -24.93 -10.71
C GLN A 495 -11.87 -25.00 -9.58
N GLU A 496 -11.62 -24.44 -8.39
CA GLU A 496 -12.61 -24.41 -7.30
C GLU A 496 -13.59 -23.21 -7.36
N ALA A 497 -13.34 -22.19 -8.19
CA ALA A 497 -14.25 -21.03 -8.31
C ALA A 497 -15.50 -21.31 -9.16
N ALA A 498 -15.48 -22.36 -9.99
CA ALA A 498 -16.60 -22.73 -10.85
C ALA A 498 -17.73 -23.51 -10.14
N HIS A 499 -17.54 -23.92 -8.88
CA HIS A 499 -18.53 -24.73 -8.15
C HIS A 499 -19.36 -23.97 -7.09
N ASN A 500 -19.12 -22.66 -6.90
CA ASN A 500 -19.91 -21.83 -5.97
C ASN A 500 -20.88 -20.86 -6.65
N HIS A 501 -21.14 -21.06 -7.95
CA HIS A 501 -22.26 -20.46 -8.66
C HIS A 501 -23.06 -21.56 -9.37
N ALA A 502 -23.73 -22.39 -8.58
CA ALA A 502 -24.88 -23.19 -8.99
C ALA A 502 -26.03 -22.91 -8.03
#